data_AF-A0A914T9H3-F1
#
_entry.id   AF-A0A914T9H3-F1
#
_cell.length_a   1.000
_cell.length_b   1.000
_cell.length_c   1.000
_cell.angle_alpha   90.00
_cell.angle_beta   90.00
_cell.angle_gamma   90.00
#
_symmetry.space_group_name_H-M   'P 1'
#
loop_
_entity.id
_entity.type
_entity.pdbx_description
1 polymer ?
#
loop_
_entity_poly.entity_id
_entity_poly.type
_entity_poly.pdbx_seq_one_letter_code
_entity_poly.pdbx_strand_id
1 'polypeptide(L)'
;MHFMGELIDSMRMAQPDQQIIMKIRQVGALHHNLGINFTSSAWKEFKSSTLGIIEECEFANDMDRRETLEAWSSFLSVIIREMKMGSQGFGPTTIA
;
A
#
# COMPACT_ATOMS: atom_id res chain seq x y z
N MET A 1 -12.03 0.52 -11.52
CA MET A 1 -10.85 0.02 -10.77
C MET A 1 -10.40 1.11 -9.83
N HIS A 2 -10.56 0.90 -8.53
CA HIS A 2 -10.13 1.83 -7.48
C HIS A 2 -9.24 1.04 -6.54
N PHE A 3 -7.94 0.96 -6.84
CA PHE A 3 -6.97 0.11 -6.13
C PHE A 3 -7.06 0.23 -4.61
N MET A 4 -7.02 1.46 -4.07
CA MET A 4 -7.13 1.70 -2.63
C MET A 4 -8.47 1.22 -2.07
N GLY A 5 -9.58 1.48 -2.77
CA GLY A 5 -10.91 1.02 -2.37
C GLY A 5 -11.01 -0.51 -2.34
N GLU A 6 -10.48 -1.19 -3.35
CA GLU A 6 -10.47 -2.66 -3.44
C GLU A 6 -9.65 -3.31 -2.30
N LEU A 7 -8.55 -2.68 -1.89
CA LEU A 7 -7.77 -3.15 -0.72
C LEU A 7 -8.54 -2.95 0.59
N ILE A 8 -9.16 -1.79 0.78
CA ILE A 8 -9.98 -1.49 1.96
C ILE A 8 -11.17 -2.45 2.05
N ASP A 9 -11.85 -2.70 0.94
CA ASP A 9 -12.94 -3.65 0.85
C ASP A 9 -12.47 -5.07 1.19
N SER A 10 -11.29 -5.47 0.69
CA SER A 10 -10.73 -6.79 1.00
C SER A 10 -10.40 -6.94 2.50
N MET A 11 -9.86 -5.90 3.13
CA MET A 11 -9.62 -5.89 4.59
C MET A 11 -10.93 -5.93 5.38
N ARG A 12 -11.93 -5.13 4.97
CA ARG A 12 -13.26 -5.10 5.59
C ARG A 12 -14.00 -6.43 5.49
N MET A 13 -13.83 -7.15 4.39
CA MET A 13 -14.38 -8.49 4.18
C MET A 13 -13.57 -9.60 4.86
N ALA A 14 -12.56 -9.25 5.68
CA ALA A 14 -11.67 -10.19 6.34
C ALA A 14 -11.04 -11.22 5.38
N GLN A 15 -10.70 -10.77 4.16
CA GLN A 15 -9.95 -11.64 3.25
C GLN A 15 -8.58 -11.94 3.85
N PRO A 16 -8.01 -13.14 3.58
CA PRO A 16 -6.70 -13.49 4.10
C PRO A 16 -5.63 -12.47 3.68
N ASP A 17 -4.77 -12.07 4.61
CA ASP A 17 -3.69 -11.09 4.40
C ASP A 17 -2.86 -11.42 3.16
N GLN A 18 -2.59 -12.71 2.93
CA GLN A 18 -1.84 -13.17 1.77
C GLN A 18 -2.51 -12.80 0.44
N GLN A 19 -3.85 -12.82 0.35
CA GLN A 19 -4.55 -12.42 -0.87
C GLN A 19 -4.44 -10.92 -1.12
N ILE A 20 -4.51 -10.11 -0.05
CA ILE A 20 -4.34 -8.65 -0.13
C ILE A 20 -2.92 -8.32 -0.57
N ILE A 21 -1.91 -8.97 0.03
CA ILE A 21 -0.50 -8.84 -0.33
C ILE A 21 -0.27 -9.23 -1.81
N MET A 22 -0.87 -10.32 -2.27
CA MET A 22 -0.76 -10.76 -3.66
C MET A 22 -1.35 -9.74 -4.64
N LYS A 23 -2.51 -9.15 -4.33
CA LYS A 23 -3.10 -8.06 -5.14
C LYS A 23 -2.15 -6.86 -5.23
N ILE A 24 -1.53 -6.46 -4.12
CA ILE A 24 -0.55 -5.36 -4.12
C ILE A 24 0.67 -5.70 -5.00
N ARG A 25 1.21 -6.92 -4.87
CA ARG A 25 2.35 -7.39 -5.67
C ARG A 25 2.03 -7.43 -7.16
N GLN A 26 0.82 -7.81 -7.54
CA GLN A 26 0.38 -7.81 -8.94
C GLN A 26 0.44 -6.42 -9.58
N VAL A 27 0.06 -5.37 -8.83
CA VAL A 27 0.19 -3.99 -9.31
C VAL A 27 1.67 -3.58 -9.43
N GLY A 28 2.51 -4.00 -8.48
CA GLY A 28 3.96 -3.80 -8.57
C GLY A 28 4.58 -4.45 -9.81
N ALA A 29 4.20 -5.70 -10.11
CA ALA A 29 4.63 -6.42 -11.30
C ALA A 29 4.11 -5.77 -12.60
N LEU A 30 2.86 -5.28 -12.60
CA LEU A 30 2.30 -4.55 -13.73
C LEU A 30 3.10 -3.28 -14.04
N HIS A 31 3.42 -2.47 -13.03
CA HIS A 31 4.26 -1.27 -13.21
C HIS A 31 5.63 -1.62 -13.79
N HIS A 32 6.29 -2.66 -13.25
CA HIS A 32 7.57 -3.12 -13.80
C HIS A 32 7.46 -3.55 -15.27
N ASN A 33 6.43 -4.32 -15.63
CA ASN A 33 6.19 -4.76 -17.01
C ASN A 33 5.91 -3.59 -17.97
N LEU A 34 5.40 -2.48 -17.46
CA LEU A 34 5.19 -1.24 -18.21
C LEU A 34 6.42 -0.31 -18.20
N GLY A 35 7.54 -0.72 -17.58
CA GLY A 35 8.74 0.10 -17.44
C GLY A 35 8.60 1.25 -16.43
N ILE A 36 7.56 1.24 -15.59
CA ILE A 36 7.30 2.26 -14.58
C ILE A 36 8.08 1.92 -13.32
N ASN A 37 9.15 2.68 -13.07
CA ASN A 37 9.98 2.55 -11.88
C ASN A 37 9.91 3.83 -11.04
N PHE A 38 9.44 3.71 -9.81
CA PHE A 38 9.37 4.84 -8.87
C PHE A 38 10.66 4.97 -8.07
N THR A 39 11.17 6.20 -8.00
CA THR A 39 12.31 6.56 -7.15
C THR A 39 11.91 6.53 -5.67
N SER A 40 12.90 6.50 -4.78
CA SER A 40 12.66 6.65 -3.34
C SER A 40 11.96 7.97 -2.98
N SER A 41 12.19 9.06 -3.74
CA SER A 41 11.48 10.33 -3.53
C SER A 41 10.00 10.21 -3.92
N ALA A 42 9.69 9.61 -5.07
CA ALA A 42 8.30 9.39 -5.51
C ALA A 42 7.50 8.56 -4.49
N TRP A 43 8.12 7.52 -3.91
CA TRP A 43 7.46 6.73 -2.85
C TRP A 43 7.20 7.54 -1.57
N LYS A 44 8.14 8.40 -1.17
CA LYS A 44 7.97 9.29 -0.02
C LYS A 44 6.85 10.30 -0.27
N GLU A 45 6.81 10.87 -1.47
CA GLU A 45 5.79 11.83 -1.87
C GLU A 45 4.40 11.19 -1.95
N PHE A 46 4.28 9.98 -2.51
CA PHE A 46 3.04 9.20 -2.48
C PHE A 46 2.53 8.98 -1.05
N LYS A 47 3.40 8.55 -0.13
CA LYS A 47 3.03 8.33 1.26
C LYS A 47 2.61 9.64 1.94
N SER A 48 3.39 10.70 1.75
CA SER A 48 3.14 12.01 2.38
C SER A 48 1.85 12.65 1.87
N SER A 49 1.63 12.65 0.56
CA SER A 49 0.42 13.22 -0.06
C SER A 49 -0.83 12.45 0.35
N THR A 50 -0.77 11.11 0.39
CA THR A 50 -1.91 10.31 0.83
C THR A 50 -2.23 10.57 2.30
N LEU A 51 -1.23 10.64 3.18
CA LEU A 51 -1.43 10.99 4.59
C LEU A 51 -2.00 12.40 4.74
N GLY A 52 -1.53 13.38 3.95
CA GLY A 52 -2.08 14.73 3.95
C GLY A 52 -3.57 14.77 3.59
N ILE A 53 -4.00 13.99 2.59
CA ILE A 53 -5.43 13.87 2.23
C ILE A 53 -6.24 13.27 3.40
N ILE A 54 -5.71 12.24 4.07
CA ILE A 54 -6.39 11.66 5.24
C ILE A 54 -6.45 12.67 6.39
N GLU A 55 -5.41 13.48 6.57
CA GLU A 55 -5.33 14.51 7.61
C GLU A 55 -6.39 15.62 7.46
N GLU A 56 -6.90 15.83 6.25
CA GLU A 56 -8.00 16.77 5.95
C GLU A 56 -9.39 16.24 6.29
N CYS A 57 -9.52 14.97 6.69
CA CYS A 57 -10.80 14.39 7.10
C CYS A 57 -11.28 14.95 8.44
N GLU A 58 -12.60 14.90 8.67
CA GLU A 58 -13.17 15.19 9.98
C GLU A 58 -12.91 14.02 10.93
N PHE A 59 -12.41 14.32 12.13
CA PHE A 59 -12.14 13.35 13.18
C PHE A 59 -12.95 13.67 14.41
N ALA A 60 -13.36 12.65 15.16
CA ALA A 60 -14.14 12.86 16.38
C ALA A 60 -13.34 13.58 17.48
N ASN A 61 -12.02 13.32 17.53
CA ASN A 61 -11.09 13.90 18.49
C ASN A 61 -9.62 13.66 18.04
N ASP A 62 -8.67 14.27 18.76
CA ASP A 62 -7.24 14.17 18.45
C ASP A 62 -6.66 12.75 18.57
N MET A 63 -7.26 11.90 19.40
CA MET A 63 -6.81 10.51 19.57
C MET A 63 -7.20 9.67 18.35
N ASP A 64 -8.47 9.75 17.94
CA ASP A 64 -8.99 9.12 16.72
C ASP A 64 -8.20 9.55 15.48
N ARG A 65 -7.89 10.85 15.37
CA ARG A 65 -7.00 11.40 14.33
C ARG A 65 -5.63 10.72 14.33
N ARG A 66 -4.98 10.63 15.49
CA ARG A 66 -3.63 10.07 15.61
C ARG A 66 -3.60 8.59 15.25
N GLU A 67 -4.51 7.81 15.82
CA GLU A 67 -4.62 6.37 15.57
C GLU A 67 -4.92 6.08 14.10
N THR A 68 -5.82 6.86 13.50
CA THR A 68 -6.14 6.77 12.07
C THR A 68 -4.90 7.05 11.21
N LEU A 69 -4.20 8.15 11.45
CA LEU A 69 -2.99 8.50 10.69
C LEU A 69 -1.87 7.45 10.86
N GLU A 70 -1.72 6.87 12.05
CA GLU A 70 -0.75 5.80 12.31
C GLU A 70 -1.10 4.51 11.55
N ALA A 71 -2.38 4.11 11.57
CA ALA A 71 -2.87 2.96 10.83
C ALA A 71 -2.66 3.14 9.32
N TRP A 72 -2.99 4.31 8.77
CA TRP A 72 -2.76 4.65 7.37
C TRP A 72 -1.28 4.68 7.02
N SER A 73 -0.43 5.23 7.88
CA SER A 73 1.02 5.24 7.67
C SER A 73 1.59 3.82 7.58
N SER A 74 1.11 2.91 8.44
CA SER A 74 1.48 1.50 8.44
C SER A 74 0.99 0.79 7.17
N PHE A 75 -0.27 1.00 6.81
CA PHE A 75 -0.88 0.41 5.62
C PHE A 75 -0.18 0.86 4.32
N LEU A 76 0.10 2.15 4.16
CA LEU A 76 0.85 2.67 3.02
C LEU A 76 2.27 2.09 2.94
N SER A 77 2.90 1.83 4.09
CA SER A 77 4.21 1.18 4.13
C SER A 77 4.14 -0.27 3.64
N VAL A 78 3.07 -1.01 3.96
CA VAL A 78 2.80 -2.34 3.41
C VAL A 78 2.62 -2.26 1.90
N ILE A 79 1.81 -1.32 1.40
CA ILE A 79 1.60 -1.13 -0.04
C ILE A 79 2.94 -0.91 -0.75
N ILE A 80 3.75 0.05 -0.30
CA ILE A 80 5.03 0.37 -0.92
C ILE A 80 5.97 -0.84 -0.90
N ARG A 81 6.06 -1.55 0.24
CA ARG A 81 6.92 -2.72 0.38
C ARG A 81 6.52 -3.82 -0.59
N GLU A 82 5.24 -4.19 -0.60
CA GLU A 82 4.77 -5.30 -1.42
C GLU A 82 4.76 -4.95 -2.92
N MET A 83 4.51 -3.69 -3.31
CA MET A 83 4.69 -3.26 -4.70
C MET A 83 6.14 -3.39 -5.16
N LYS A 84 7.11 -3.01 -4.32
CA LYS A 84 8.54 -3.19 -4.62
C LYS A 84 8.88 -4.67 -4.77
N MET A 85 8.39 -5.53 -3.87
CA MET A 85 8.57 -6.99 -3.99
C MET A 85 7.97 -7.53 -5.30
N GLY A 86 6.79 -7.05 -5.70
CA GLY A 86 6.17 -7.42 -6.98
C GLY A 86 7.01 -6.99 -8.20
N SER A 87 7.64 -5.82 -8.13
CA SER A 87 8.47 -5.29 -9.23
C SER A 87 9.81 -6.02 -9.41
N GLN A 88 10.30 -6.72 -8.38
CA GLN A 88 11.55 -7.49 -8.44
C GLN A 88 11.38 -8.88 -9.10
N GLY A 89 10.16 -9.22 -9.51
CA GLY A 89 9.81 -10.56 -9.97
C GLY A 89 9.72 -11.56 -8.80
N PHE A 90 8.86 -12.57 -8.93
CA PHE A 90 8.97 -13.77 -8.11
C PHE A 90 10.26 -14.49 -8.53
N GLY A 91 11.40 -14.07 -7.99
CA GLY A 91 12.60 -14.90 -8.00
C GLY A 91 12.27 -16.22 -7.28
N PRO A 92 12.81 -17.37 -7.72
CA PRO A 92 12.54 -18.64 -7.06
C PRO A 92 12.89 -18.49 -5.58
N THR A 93 11.96 -18.87 -4.72
CA THR A 93 12.18 -18.97 -3.28
C THR A 93 13.31 -19.97 -3.07
N THR A 94 14.56 -19.48 -2.98
CA THR A 94 15.67 -20.31 -2.54
C THR A 94 15.44 -20.56 -1.06
N ILE A 95 14.85 -21.72 -0.78
CA ILE A 95 14.82 -22.30 0.55
C ILE A 95 16.28 -22.64 0.86
N ALA A 96 16.86 -21.94 1.85
CA ALA A 96 18.11 -22.34 2.48
C ALA A 96 17.79 -23.23 3.68
#